data_AF-A0A835II23-F1
#
_entry.id   AF-A0A835II23-F1
#
_cell.length_a   1.000
_cell.length_b   1.000
_cell.length_c   1.000
_cell.angle_alpha   90.00
_cell.angle_beta   90.00
_cell.angle_gamma   90.00
#
_symmetry.space_group_name_H-M   'P 1'
#
loop_
_entity.id
_entity.type
_entity.pdbx_description
1 polymer ?
#
loop_
_entity_poly.entity_id
_entity_poly.type
_entity_poly.pdbx_seq_one_letter_code
_entity_poly.pdbx_strand_id
1 'polypeptide(L)'
;MLNPLSRIQISFPSRTTFRYQYDFDAAGPEHLCRVFVKKFALASNPCFLTIPPALESDKSSVVMAIYGEGFRLAFASPGDEAWTDVESPIGCYDDIMFFNGSFYAVDTDGMLRICVITTTPPKTVDIAMSPGWC
;
A
#
# COMPACT_ATOMS: atom_id res chain seq x y z
N MET A 1 -5.63 8.49 -9.86
CA MET A 1 -5.82 7.37 -10.82
C MET A 1 -7.24 7.45 -11.37
N LEU A 2 -7.47 7.06 -12.64
CA LEU A 2 -8.81 6.76 -13.14
C LEU A 2 -9.19 5.35 -12.70
N ASN A 3 -10.35 5.20 -12.06
CA ASN A 3 -10.96 3.89 -11.92
C ASN A 3 -11.38 3.39 -13.33
N PRO A 4 -10.82 2.28 -13.85
CA PRO A 4 -11.12 1.80 -15.20
C PRO A 4 -12.58 1.42 -15.40
N LEU A 5 -13.29 1.06 -14.31
CA LEU A 5 -14.65 0.55 -14.34
C LEU A 5 -15.70 1.65 -14.17
N SER A 6 -15.41 2.68 -13.35
CA SER A 6 -16.37 3.78 -13.09
C SER A 6 -16.01 5.11 -13.78
N ARG A 7 -14.82 5.22 -14.39
CA ARG A 7 -14.23 6.47 -14.92
C ARG A 7 -14.13 7.62 -13.91
N ILE A 8 -14.33 7.36 -12.62
CA ILE A 8 -14.15 8.36 -11.58
C ILE A 8 -12.64 8.59 -11.39
N GLN A 9 -12.25 9.85 -11.39
CA GLN A 9 -10.88 10.27 -11.10
C GLN A 9 -10.73 10.44 -9.60
N ILE A 10 -9.99 9.54 -8.97
CA ILE A 10 -9.68 9.63 -7.54
C ILE A 10 -8.37 10.40 -7.39
N SER A 11 -8.43 11.53 -6.68
CA SER A 11 -7.26 12.32 -6.28
C SER A 11 -6.59 11.65 -5.08
N PHE A 12 -5.34 11.25 -5.25
CA PHE A 12 -4.50 10.68 -4.20
C PHE A 12 -3.43 11.70 -3.78
N PRO A 13 -2.83 11.54 -2.58
CA PRO A 13 -1.73 12.39 -2.16
C PRO A 13 -0.60 12.41 -3.18
N SER A 14 0.10 13.54 -3.27
CA SER A 14 1.24 13.71 -4.17
C SER A 14 2.30 12.64 -3.90
N ARG A 15 2.98 12.19 -4.95
CA ARG A 15 4.14 11.29 -4.86
C ARG A 15 5.23 11.83 -3.92
N THR A 16 5.34 13.15 -3.78
CA THR A 16 6.31 13.81 -2.89
C THR A 16 6.03 13.60 -1.40
N THR A 17 4.89 13.00 -1.05
CA THR A 17 4.50 12.76 0.36
C THR A 17 4.87 11.37 0.86
N PHE A 18 5.39 10.50 -0.01
CA PHE A 18 6.01 9.26 0.43
C PHE A 18 7.29 9.58 1.22
N ARG A 19 7.48 8.88 2.34
CA ARG A 19 8.59 9.13 3.26
C ARG A 19 9.94 8.73 2.68
N TYR A 20 10.00 7.58 2.02
CA TYR A 20 11.22 7.05 1.42
C TYR A 20 11.25 7.39 -0.06
N GLN A 21 11.73 8.60 -0.36
CA GLN A 21 11.97 9.03 -1.74
C GLN A 21 13.26 8.42 -2.28
N TYR A 22 13.32 8.22 -3.59
CA TYR A 22 14.54 7.78 -4.27
C TYR A 22 15.62 8.86 -4.12
N ASP A 23 16.88 8.47 -3.91
CA ASP A 23 17.98 9.43 -3.96
C ASP A 23 18.19 9.87 -5.41
N PHE A 24 17.96 11.16 -5.68
CA PHE A 24 17.71 11.70 -7.02
C PHE A 24 18.97 11.80 -7.90
N ASP A 25 20.15 11.58 -7.34
CA ASP A 25 21.42 11.91 -7.98
C ASP A 25 21.93 10.87 -9.00
N ALA A 26 21.30 9.69 -9.13
CA ALA A 26 21.86 8.59 -9.92
C ALA A 26 21.04 8.12 -11.15
N ALA A 27 19.77 8.50 -11.32
CA ALA A 27 18.93 7.95 -12.39
C ALA A 27 17.97 8.99 -13.01
N GLY A 28 17.87 8.99 -14.35
CA GLY A 28 17.01 9.91 -15.10
C GLY A 28 15.49 9.68 -14.86
N PRO A 29 14.64 10.71 -15.08
CA PRO A 29 13.19 10.67 -14.80
C PRO A 29 12.43 9.49 -15.42
N GLU A 30 12.87 9.03 -16.58
CA GLU A 30 12.33 7.90 -17.33
C GLU A 30 12.49 6.55 -16.62
N HIS A 31 13.54 6.38 -15.80
CA HIS A 31 13.72 5.21 -14.94
C HIS A 31 12.84 5.29 -13.69
N LEU A 32 12.58 6.50 -13.17
CA LEU A 32 11.83 6.73 -11.94
C LEU A 32 10.33 6.43 -12.08
N CYS A 33 9.74 6.70 -13.24
CA CYS A 33 8.31 6.44 -13.50
C CYS A 33 7.96 4.94 -13.49
N ARG A 34 8.95 4.05 -13.71
CA ARG A 34 8.76 2.59 -13.68
C ARG A 34 9.08 1.95 -12.33
N VAL A 35 9.88 2.62 -11.49
CA VAL A 35 10.47 2.02 -10.29
C VAL A 35 9.85 2.56 -9.00
N PHE A 36 9.33 3.79 -9.00
CA PHE A 36 8.92 4.42 -7.75
C PHE A 36 7.62 3.86 -7.16
N VAL A 37 6.64 3.50 -7.97
CA VAL A 37 5.46 2.75 -7.49
C VAL A 37 5.28 1.52 -8.36
N LYS A 38 5.42 0.34 -7.74
CA LYS A 38 5.43 -0.95 -8.43
C LYS A 38 4.01 -1.49 -8.63
N LYS A 39 3.17 -1.40 -7.60
CA LYS A 39 1.81 -1.96 -7.62
C LYS A 39 0.89 -1.21 -6.67
N PHE A 40 -0.40 -1.21 -7.00
CA PHE A 40 -1.47 -0.74 -6.13
C PHE A 40 -2.51 -1.82 -5.90
N ALA A 41 -3.11 -1.82 -4.71
CA ALA A 41 -4.32 -2.55 -4.40
C ALA A 41 -5.38 -1.56 -3.91
N LEU A 42 -6.60 -1.68 -4.41
CA LEU A 42 -7.74 -0.84 -4.04
C LEU A 42 -8.72 -1.67 -3.21
N ALA A 43 -9.01 -1.22 -2.00
CA ALA A 43 -10.17 -1.64 -1.24
C ALA A 43 -11.33 -0.72 -1.58
N SER A 44 -12.29 -1.17 -2.38
CA SER A 44 -13.55 -0.47 -2.61
C SER A 44 -14.58 -0.94 -1.59
N ASN A 45 -15.19 -0.01 -0.86
CA ASN A 45 -16.14 -0.26 0.22
C ASN A 45 -15.51 -0.96 1.47
N PRO A 46 -14.72 -0.24 2.28
CA PRO A 46 -14.02 -0.75 3.45
C PRO A 46 -14.95 -1.03 4.65
N CYS A 47 -16.28 -1.14 4.47
CA CYS A 47 -17.19 -1.54 5.54
C CYS A 47 -16.83 -2.91 6.15
N PHE A 48 -15.99 -3.70 5.46
CA PHE A 48 -15.42 -4.98 5.91
C PHE A 48 -14.04 -4.86 6.58
N LEU A 49 -13.42 -3.69 6.58
CA LEU A 49 -12.27 -3.45 7.46
C LEU A 49 -12.83 -3.44 8.89
N THR A 50 -12.21 -4.17 9.81
CA THR A 50 -12.52 -4.18 11.26
C THR A 50 -12.14 -2.83 11.90
N ILE A 51 -12.76 -1.76 11.41
CA ILE A 51 -12.64 -0.38 11.91
C ILE A 51 -13.84 -0.15 12.84
N PRO A 52 -13.65 0.38 14.06
CA PRO A 52 -14.77 0.86 14.87
C PRO A 52 -15.57 1.91 14.10
N PRO A 53 -16.91 1.97 14.24
CA PRO A 53 -17.76 2.90 13.52
C PRO A 53 -17.52 4.32 14.05
N ALA A 54 -16.49 4.98 13.55
CA ALA A 54 -16.13 6.34 13.90
C ALA A 54 -15.47 7.06 12.72
N LEU A 55 -16.07 6.98 11.54
CA LEU A 55 -15.99 8.04 10.53
C LEU A 55 -17.02 7.77 9.41
N GLU A 56 -18.25 8.22 9.63
CA GLU A 56 -19.18 8.55 8.54
C GLU A 56 -18.53 9.68 7.73
N SER A 57 -17.75 9.31 6.72
CA SER A 57 -17.21 10.24 5.74
C SER A 57 -17.01 9.45 4.45
N ASP A 58 -17.28 10.07 3.31
CA ASP A 58 -17.23 9.56 1.92
C ASP A 58 -15.92 8.83 1.49
N LYS A 59 -15.01 8.54 2.42
CA LYS A 59 -13.79 7.73 2.29
C LYS A 59 -14.11 6.22 2.20
N SER A 60 -14.99 5.86 1.27
CA SER A 60 -15.37 4.47 0.97
C SER A 60 -14.28 3.69 0.21
N SER A 61 -13.04 4.15 0.19
CA SER A 61 -11.96 3.47 -0.51
C SER A 61 -10.60 3.73 0.13
N VAL A 62 -9.78 2.69 0.26
CA VAL A 62 -8.38 2.78 0.68
C VAL A 62 -7.52 2.21 -0.42
N VAL A 63 -6.43 2.89 -0.78
CA VAL A 63 -5.42 2.37 -1.69
C VAL A 63 -4.17 2.06 -0.92
N MET A 64 -3.63 0.87 -1.14
CA MET A 64 -2.30 0.47 -0.71
C MET A 64 -1.36 0.44 -1.91
N ALA A 65 -0.11 0.83 -1.70
CA ALA A 65 0.93 0.91 -2.71
C ALA A 65 2.20 0.20 -2.27
N ILE A 66 2.85 -0.48 -3.21
CA ILE A 66 4.26 -0.87 -3.09
C ILE A 66 5.10 0.22 -3.74
N TYR A 67 5.99 0.85 -2.98
CA TYR A 67 6.69 2.05 -3.43
C TYR A 67 8.16 2.12 -2.99
N GLY A 68 8.92 2.98 -3.66
CA GLY A 68 10.33 3.26 -3.36
C GLY A 68 11.26 2.10 -3.69
N GLU A 69 12.56 2.35 -3.53
CA GLU A 69 13.62 1.37 -3.82
C GLU A 69 13.52 0.11 -2.96
N GLY A 70 13.16 0.27 -1.68
CA GLY A 70 12.96 -0.85 -0.75
C GLY A 70 11.64 -1.58 -0.93
N PHE A 71 10.86 -1.28 -1.99
CA PHE A 71 9.52 -1.82 -2.24
C PHE A 71 8.65 -1.89 -0.98
N ARG A 72 8.53 -0.75 -0.30
CA ARG A 72 7.84 -0.59 0.98
C ARG A 72 6.34 -0.42 0.77
N LEU A 73 5.59 -0.52 1.86
CA LEU A 73 4.14 -0.39 1.86
C LEU A 73 3.71 0.96 2.42
N ALA A 74 2.77 1.59 1.75
CA ALA A 74 2.03 2.73 2.30
C ALA A 74 0.59 2.71 1.81
N PHE A 75 -0.29 3.41 2.52
CA PHE A 75 -1.69 3.54 2.14
C PHE A 75 -2.16 5.00 2.23
N ALA A 76 -3.26 5.26 1.52
CA ALA A 76 -3.97 6.53 1.57
C ALA A 76 -5.45 6.34 1.22
N SER A 77 -6.29 7.18 1.77
CA SER A 77 -7.69 7.33 1.40
C SER A 77 -7.89 8.59 0.53
N PRO A 78 -8.95 8.66 -0.28
CA PRO A 78 -9.33 9.90 -0.94
C PRO A 78 -9.46 11.05 0.06
N GLY A 79 -8.81 12.18 -0.26
CA GLY A 79 -8.81 13.38 0.58
C GLY A 79 -7.75 13.38 1.69
N ASP A 80 -6.94 12.33 1.85
CA ASP A 80 -5.76 12.40 2.71
C ASP A 80 -4.71 13.32 2.06
N GLU A 81 -3.97 14.08 2.88
CA GLU A 81 -2.95 15.02 2.40
C GLU A 81 -1.62 14.33 2.07
N ALA A 82 -1.35 13.17 2.68
CA ALA A 82 -0.10 12.43 2.58
C ALA A 82 -0.31 10.91 2.59
N TRP A 83 0.65 10.16 2.03
CA TRP A 83 0.72 8.71 2.19
C TRP A 83 1.18 8.34 3.60
N THR A 84 0.57 7.31 4.19
CA THR A 84 0.94 6.78 5.51
C THR A 84 1.71 5.47 5.34
N ASP A 85 2.93 5.41 5.88
CA ASP A 85 3.75 4.20 5.87
C ASP A 85 3.15 3.07 6.69
N VAL A 86 3.33 1.85 6.20
CA VAL A 86 3.07 0.62 6.95
C VAL A 86 4.41 0.04 7.39
N GLU A 87 4.62 -0.06 8.70
CA GLU A 87 5.82 -0.64 9.27
C GLU A 87 5.95 -2.12 8.91
N SER A 88 7.12 -2.48 8.41
CA SER A 88 7.49 -3.84 8.02
C SER A 88 8.91 -4.13 8.45
N PRO A 89 9.20 -5.34 8.95
CA PRO A 89 10.54 -5.70 9.42
C PRO A 89 11.58 -5.85 8.30
N ILE A 90 11.16 -6.17 7.06
CA ILE A 90 12.10 -6.60 5.98
C ILE A 90 11.97 -5.75 4.71
N GLY A 91 10.78 -5.22 4.39
CA GLY A 91 10.53 -4.55 3.10
C GLY A 91 10.50 -5.54 1.93
N CYS A 92 10.86 -5.10 0.73
CA CYS A 92 10.99 -5.93 -0.49
C CYS A 92 9.70 -6.65 -0.92
N TYR A 93 8.57 -5.93 -0.97
CA TYR A 93 7.31 -6.52 -1.40
C TYR A 93 7.22 -6.71 -2.92
N ASP A 94 6.73 -7.88 -3.34
CA ASP A 94 6.50 -8.22 -4.75
C ASP A 94 5.05 -8.01 -5.16
N ASP A 95 4.11 -8.37 -4.30
CA ASP A 95 2.68 -8.26 -4.58
C ASP A 95 1.89 -7.76 -3.36
N ILE A 96 0.80 -7.04 -3.64
CA ILE A 96 -0.24 -6.63 -2.71
C ILE A 96 -1.62 -6.91 -3.31
N MET A 97 -2.53 -7.37 -2.47
CA MET A 97 -3.93 -7.56 -2.86
C MET A 97 -4.87 -7.23 -1.71
N PHE A 98 -6.08 -6.82 -2.05
CA PHE A 98 -7.19 -6.72 -1.10
C PHE A 98 -8.11 -7.92 -1.27
N PHE A 99 -8.35 -8.66 -0.21
CA PHE A 99 -9.24 -9.81 -0.20
C PHE A 99 -9.90 -9.94 1.16
N ASN A 100 -11.19 -10.33 1.18
CA ASN A 100 -11.93 -10.64 2.40
C ASN A 100 -11.74 -9.63 3.56
N GLY A 101 -11.80 -8.32 3.27
CA GLY A 101 -11.68 -7.27 4.28
C GLY A 101 -10.26 -7.01 4.80
N SER A 102 -9.23 -7.51 4.12
CA SER A 102 -7.84 -7.30 4.53
C SER A 102 -6.91 -7.08 3.34
N PHE A 103 -5.88 -6.27 3.55
CA PHE A 103 -4.76 -6.17 2.64
C PHE A 103 -3.74 -7.26 2.99
N TYR A 104 -3.31 -7.97 1.96
CA TYR A 104 -2.26 -8.97 2.02
C TYR A 104 -1.09 -8.52 1.18
N ALA A 105 0.11 -8.76 1.69
CA ALA A 105 1.35 -8.46 1.01
C ALA A 105 2.28 -9.68 1.07
N VAL A 106 3.00 -9.95 -0.01
CA VAL A 106 4.01 -11.00 -0.10
C VAL A 106 5.37 -10.38 -0.43
N ASP A 107 6.41 -10.76 0.31
CA ASP A 107 7.78 -10.35 0.03
C ASP A 107 8.49 -11.30 -0.94
N THR A 108 9.71 -10.92 -1.34
CA THR A 108 10.57 -11.70 -2.23
C THR A 108 10.94 -13.08 -1.69
N ASP A 109 10.81 -13.31 -0.38
CA ASP A 109 11.08 -14.59 0.27
C ASP A 109 9.83 -15.50 0.31
N GLY A 110 8.70 -15.00 -0.21
CA GLY A 110 7.42 -15.70 -0.22
C GLY A 110 6.64 -15.60 1.09
N MET A 111 7.02 -14.71 2.01
CA MET A 111 6.35 -14.55 3.30
C MET A 111 5.07 -13.72 3.14
N LEU A 112 3.93 -14.34 3.45
CA LEU A 112 2.62 -13.71 3.39
C LEU A 112 2.28 -12.98 4.69
N ARG A 113 1.90 -11.70 4.58
CA ARG A 113 1.56 -10.84 5.71
C ARG A 113 0.22 -10.13 5.52
N ILE A 114 -0.50 -9.90 6.61
CA ILE A 114 -1.64 -8.97 6.67
C ILE A 114 -1.11 -7.58 6.98
N CYS A 115 -1.59 -6.57 6.27
CA CYS A 115 -1.35 -5.17 6.60
C CYS A 115 -2.44 -4.66 7.52
N VAL A 116 -2.10 -4.44 8.79
CA VAL A 116 -2.99 -3.91 9.82
C VAL A 116 -2.85 -2.38 9.84
N ILE A 117 -3.80 -1.70 9.20
CA ILE A 117 -3.78 -0.24 9.04
C ILE A 117 -4.55 0.51 10.13
N THR A 118 -5.18 -0.20 11.07
CA THR A 118 -5.94 0.37 12.19
C THR A 118 -5.08 0.64 13.43
N THR A 119 -3.83 0.18 13.45
CA THR A 119 -2.89 0.44 14.54
C THR A 119 -2.11 1.73 14.29
N THR A 120 -1.59 2.32 15.36
CA THR A 120 -0.66 3.45 15.30
C THR A 120 0.64 3.06 16.00
N PRO A 121 1.75 2.82 15.26
CA PRO A 121 1.87 2.89 13.80
C PRO A 121 1.18 1.70 13.07
N PRO A 122 0.74 1.90 11.81
CA PRO A 122 0.29 0.83 10.92
C PRO A 122 1.41 -0.19 10.69
N LYS A 123 1.10 -1.48 10.63
CA LYS A 123 2.14 -2.52 10.52
C LYS A 123 1.71 -3.78 9.78
N THR A 124 2.68 -4.62 9.44
CA THR A 124 2.43 -5.96 8.90
C THR A 124 2.50 -7.05 9.97
N VAL A 125 1.70 -8.10 9.81
CA VAL A 125 1.70 -9.29 10.68
C VAL A 125 1.83 -10.55 9.82
N ASP A 126 2.76 -11.42 10.17
CA ASP A 126 3.00 -12.69 9.47
C ASP A 126 1.83 -13.66 9.63
N ILE A 127 1.39 -14.29 8.55
CA ILE A 127 0.30 -15.29 8.55
C ILE A 127 0.85 -16.69 8.37
N ALA A 128 1.81 -16.81 7.45
CA ALA A 128 2.39 -18.08 7.06
C ALA A 128 3.88 -17.86 6.81
N MET A 129 4.68 -18.78 7.36
CA MET A 129 6.07 -18.90 6.95
C MET A 129 6.13 -19.43 5.52
N SER A 130 7.13 -19.00 4.77
CA SER A 130 7.49 -19.58 3.49
C SER A 130 7.49 -21.10 3.66
N PRO A 131 6.74 -21.86 2.84
CA PRO A 131 6.88 -23.30 2.82
C PRO A 131 8.32 -23.55 2.40
N GLY A 132 9.17 -23.84 3.39
CA GLY A 132 10.61 -23.96 3.19
C GLY A 132 10.87 -24.85 1.99
N TRP A 133 11.77 -24.40 1.11
CA TRP A 133 12.31 -25.26 0.07
C TRP A 133 13.11 -26.36 0.78
N CYS A 134 12.44 -27.47 1.10
CA CYS A 134 13.06 -28.72 1.50
C CYS A 134 13.70 -29.39 0.28
#